data_AF-A0A2B1KST0-F1
#
_entry.id   AF-A0A2B1KST0-F1
#
_cell.length_a   1.000
_cell.length_b   1.000
_cell.length_c   1.000
_cell.angle_alpha   90.00
_cell.angle_beta   90.00
_cell.angle_gamma   90.00
#
_symmetry.space_group_name_H-M   'P 1'
#
loop_
_entity.id
_entity.type
_entity.pdbx_description
1 polymer ?
#
loop_
_entity_poly.entity_id
_entity_poly.type
_entity_poly.pdbx_seq_one_letter_code
_entity_poly.pdbx_strand_id
1 'polypeptide(L)' 'MKKVIKSNLSSIVCIGILFILIDFNSLSILEYVFLTTSALVFGSILVNVAAKYYCKREERKYT' A
#
# COMPACT_ATOMS: atom_id res chain seq x y z
N MET A 1 3.66 -14.78 11.43
CA MET A 1 4.08 -13.46 10.89
C MET A 1 5.35 -13.49 10.02
N LYS A 2 6.40 -14.31 10.31
CA LYS A 2 7.63 -14.36 9.48
C LYS A 2 7.43 -14.75 7.99
N LYS A 3 6.39 -15.55 7.67
CA LYS A 3 6.11 -16.01 6.29
C LYS A 3 5.55 -14.90 5.38
N VAL A 4 4.82 -13.94 5.94
CA VAL A 4 4.17 -12.84 5.19
C VAL A 4 5.21 -11.81 4.72
N ILE A 5 6.23 -11.55 5.54
CA ILE A 5 7.31 -10.60 5.22
C ILE A 5 8.16 -11.11 4.05
N LYS A 6 8.47 -12.41 4.00
CA LYS A 6 9.19 -13.01 2.85
C LYS A 6 8.36 -13.00 1.56
N SER A 7 7.04 -13.20 1.64
CA SER A 7 6.17 -13.20 0.46
C SER A 7 6.04 -11.81 -0.16
N ASN A 8 6.09 -10.75 0.66
CA ASN A 8 5.98 -9.38 0.20
C ASN A 8 7.33 -8.79 -0.25
N LEU A 9 8.45 -9.47 0.00
CA LEU A 9 9.79 -9.03 -0.36
C LEU A 9 9.93 -8.84 -1.88
N SER A 10 9.36 -9.75 -2.67
CA SER A 10 9.36 -9.65 -4.13
C SER A 10 8.55 -8.44 -4.61
N SER A 11 7.39 -8.14 -4.00
CA SER A 11 6.63 -6.93 -4.32
C SER A 11 7.41 -5.66 -3.96
N ILE A 12 8.07 -5.63 -2.80
CA ILE A 12 8.87 -4.48 -2.36
C ILE A 12 10.04 -4.23 -3.34
N VAL A 13 10.73 -5.30 -3.76
CA VAL A 13 11.82 -5.22 -4.74
C VAL A 13 11.31 -4.75 -6.10
N CYS A 14 10.18 -5.27 -6.59
CA CYS A 14 9.59 -4.82 -7.85
C CYS A 14 9.18 -3.34 -7.81
N ILE A 15 8.58 -2.87 -6.70
CA ILE A 15 8.22 -1.46 -6.53
C ILE A 15 9.49 -0.59 -6.48
N GLY A 16 10.53 -1.03 -5.79
CA GLY A 16 11.82 -0.33 -5.75
C GLY A 16 12.51 -0.26 -7.11
N ILE A 17 12.48 -1.34 -7.90
CA ILE A 17 13.02 -1.35 -9.27
C ILE A 17 12.21 -0.45 -10.19
N LEU A 18 10.88 -0.46 -10.10
CA LEU A 18 10.00 0.47 -10.83
C LEU A 18 10.35 1.93 -10.49
N PHE A 19 10.60 2.23 -9.22
CA PHE A 19 11.06 3.55 -8.80
C PHE A 19 12.43 3.90 -9.38
N ILE A 20 13.39 2.98 -9.42
CA ILE A 20 14.73 3.22 -10.00
C ILE A 20 14.66 3.38 -11.53
N LEU A 21 13.75 2.67 -12.21
CA LEU A 21 13.57 2.75 -13.66
C LEU A 21 12.91 4.07 -14.10
N ILE A 22 12.21 4.74 -13.19
CA ILE A 22 11.62 6.04 -13.45
C ILE A 22 12.74 7.08 -13.49
N ASP A 23 12.98 7.62 -14.68
CA ASP A 23 13.86 8.76 -14.85
C ASP A 23 13.22 10.00 -14.21
N PHE A 24 13.63 10.29 -12.97
CA PHE A 24 13.16 11.45 -12.19
C PHE A 24 13.71 12.79 -12.68
N ASN A 25 14.40 12.83 -13.81
CA ASN A 25 14.93 14.06 -14.38
C ASN A 25 13.82 15.08 -14.76
N SER A 26 12.57 14.64 -14.86
CA SER A 26 11.41 15.52 -15.04
C SER A 26 10.62 15.70 -13.74
N LEU A 27 10.53 16.95 -13.26
CA LEU A 27 9.76 17.35 -12.07
C LEU A 27 8.31 16.84 -12.13
N SER A 28 7.69 16.86 -13.31
CA SER A 28 6.31 16.40 -13.53
C SER A 28 6.13 14.91 -13.24
N ILE A 29 7.15 14.09 -13.52
CA ILE A 29 7.10 12.64 -13.27
C ILE A 29 7.20 12.38 -11.77
N LEU A 30 8.06 13.12 -11.06
CA LEU A 30 8.20 13.00 -9.61
C LEU A 30 6.91 13.38 -8.88
N GLU A 31 6.25 14.48 -9.28
CA GLU A 31 4.96 14.89 -8.73
C GLU A 31 3.86 13.85 -8.99
N TYR A 32 3.81 13.29 -10.20
CA TYR A 32 2.85 12.25 -10.55
C TYR A 32 3.04 10.98 -9.72
N VAL A 33 4.29 10.52 -9.56
CA VAL A 33 4.62 9.35 -8.73
C VAL A 33 4.27 9.61 -7.27
N PHE A 34 4.56 10.81 -6.75
CA PHE A 34 4.22 11.18 -5.38
C PHE A 34 2.71 11.18 -5.14
N LEU A 35 1.93 11.81 -6.03
CA LEU A 35 0.47 11.85 -5.94
C LEU A 35 -0.17 10.47 -6.02
N THR A 36 0.25 9.65 -6.99
CA THR A 36 -0.28 8.29 -7.17
C THR A 36 0.06 7.39 -5.98
N THR A 37 1.29 7.45 -5.48
CA THR A 37 1.71 6.67 -4.30
C THR A 37 0.94 7.11 -3.04
N SER A 38 0.78 8.43 -2.84
CA SER A 38 0.00 8.99 -1.73
C SER A 38 -1.47 8.54 -1.77
N ALA A 39 -2.10 8.58 -2.94
CA ALA A 39 -3.48 8.12 -3.14
C ALA A 39 -3.63 6.62 -2.83
N LEU A 40 -2.69 5.79 -3.27
CA LEU A 40 -2.69 4.35 -2.98
C LEU A 40 -2.54 4.07 -1.48
N VAL A 41 -1.62 4.76 -0.80
CA VAL A 41 -1.44 4.64 0.65
C VAL A 41 -2.71 5.06 1.37
N PHE A 42 -3.31 6.19 1.02
CA PHE A 42 -4.56 6.65 1.63
C PHE A 42 -5.70 5.64 1.41
N GLY A 43 -5.86 5.12 0.19
CA GLY A 43 -6.83 4.07 -0.12
C GLY A 43 -6.63 2.81 0.73
N SER A 44 -5.38 2.37 0.91
CA SER A 44 -5.06 1.20 1.74
C SER A 44 -5.43 1.41 3.21
N ILE A 45 -5.24 2.63 3.74
CA ILE A 45 -5.63 2.98 5.11
C ILE A 45 -7.15 2.90 5.26
N LEU A 46 -7.91 3.48 4.31
CA LEU A 46 -9.38 3.43 4.33
C LEU A 46 -9.90 1.99 4.29
N VAL A 47 -9.36 1.16 3.40
CA VAL A 47 -9.72 -0.25 3.30
C VAL A 47 -9.41 -0.98 4.62
N ASN A 48 -8.25 -0.73 5.22
CA ASN A 48 -7.87 -1.35 6.49
C ASN A 48 -8.80 -0.91 7.64
N VAL A 49 -9.19 0.37 7.69
CA VAL A 49 -10.16 0.90 8.65
C VAL A 49 -11.54 0.24 8.46
N ALA A 50 -12.01 0.15 7.21
CA ALA A 50 -13.27 -0.50 6.89
C ALA A 50 -13.25 -1.98 7.30
N ALA A 51 -12.21 -2.72 6.91
CA ALA A 51 -12.04 -4.13 7.28
C ALA A 51 -12.04 -4.32 8.79
N LYS A 52 -11.31 -3.48 9.54
CA LYS A 52 -11.27 -3.51 11.00
C LYS A 52 -12.65 -3.22 11.62
N TYR A 53 -13.41 -2.30 11.03
CA TYR A 53 -14.77 -2.00 11.48
C TYR A 53 -15.73 -3.18 11.26
N TYR A 54 -15.66 -3.82 10.08
CA TYR A 54 -16.45 -5.02 9.78
C TYR A 54 -16.10 -6.19 10.71
N CYS A 55 -14.81 -6.48 10.91
CA CYS A 55 -14.37 -7.51 11.86
C CYS A 55 -14.91 -7.23 13.27
N LYS A 56 -14.76 -6.01 13.79
CA LYS A 56 -15.30 -5.65 15.11
C LYS A 56 -16.82 -5.76 15.20
N ARG A 57 -17.53 -5.51 14.09
CA ARG A 57 -18.99 -5.62 14.05
C ARG A 57 -19.44 -7.08 14.06
N GLU A 58 -18.71 -7.97 13.40
CA GLU A 58 -18.96 -9.42 13.49
C GLU A 58 -18.64 -9.95 14.88
N GLU A 59 -17.50 -9.60 15.49
CA GLU A 59 -17.15 -10.04 16.85
C GLU A 59 -18.23 -9.69 17.87
N ARG A 60 -18.84 -8.50 17.77
CA ARG A 60 -19.96 -8.07 18.65
C ARG A 60 -21.30 -8.75 18.36
N LYS A 61 -21.48 -9.38 17.20
CA LYS A 61 -22.70 -10.13 16.89
C LYS A 61 -22.66 -11.56 17.42
N TYR A 62 -21.46 -12.08 17.68
CA TYR A 62 -21.24 -13.45 18.15
C TYR A 62 -20.82 -13.51 19.64
N THR A 63 -20.88 -12.38 20.35
CA THR A 63 -20.75 -12.27 21.82
C THR A 63 -22.08 -11.85 22.40
#